data_AF-A0A2T1BWX6-F1
#
_entry.id   AF-A0A2T1BWX6-F1
#
_cell.length_a   1.000
_cell.length_b   1.000
_cell.length_c   1.000
_cell.angle_alpha   90.00
_cell.angle_beta   90.00
_cell.angle_gamma   90.00
#
_symmetry.space_group_name_H-M   'P 1'
#
loop_
_entity.id
_entity.type
_entity.pdbx_description
1 polymer ?
#
loop_
_entity_poly.entity_id
_entity_poly.type
_entity_poly.pdbx_seq_one_letter_code
_entity_poly.pdbx_strand_id
1 'polypeptide(L)'
;MLNDAGFNQPSSQLASQTISKRAIADLLIWLGRTKWQSKWNAHDLEIESWSIGIWVKQAGIISYKDLAKWLKFISQVRGECLKVEKKGERLCLVAGRQQQWYAVSKSSVWQCECMLFRCRRRIAKEMPKLYEALDKKVFCHHTVAASLAG
;
A
#
# COMPACT_ATOMS: atom_id res chain seq x y z
N MET A 1 25.91 21.64 13.98
CA MET A 1 25.48 20.82 12.82
C MET A 1 24.15 20.21 13.20
N LEU A 2 23.05 20.76 12.68
CA LEU A 2 21.71 20.23 12.91
C LEU A 2 21.59 18.98 12.02
N ASN A 3 21.38 17.82 12.64
CA ASN A 3 21.08 16.59 11.92
C ASN A 3 19.76 16.79 11.17
N ASP A 4 19.84 16.85 9.84
CA ASP A 4 18.69 16.71 8.95
C ASP A 4 17.92 15.47 9.38
N ALA A 5 16.74 15.68 9.98
CA ALA A 5 15.76 14.62 10.22
C ALA A 5 15.26 14.19 8.84
N GLY A 6 16.05 13.32 8.20
CA GLY A 6 16.09 13.08 6.76
C GLY A 6 14.72 12.83 6.15
N PHE A 7 14.42 13.60 5.11
CA PHE A 7 13.42 13.30 4.10
C PHE A 7 13.78 11.98 3.42
N ASN A 8 13.31 10.85 3.94
CA ASN A 8 13.38 9.59 3.21
C ASN A 8 12.22 9.58 2.19
N GLN A 9 12.44 10.25 1.06
CA GLN A 9 11.51 10.19 -0.06
C GLN A 9 11.57 8.78 -0.67
N PRO A 10 10.46 8.03 -0.70
CA PRO A 10 10.44 6.76 -1.40
C PRO A 10 10.67 6.98 -2.89
N SER A 11 11.20 5.96 -3.57
CA SER A 11 11.30 5.96 -5.02
C SER A 11 9.95 6.28 -5.65
N SER A 12 9.95 7.01 -6.77
CA SER A 12 8.72 7.36 -7.50
C SER A 12 7.87 6.13 -7.83
N GLN A 13 8.52 5.00 -8.09
CA GLN A 13 7.87 3.70 -8.26
C GLN A 13 7.17 3.21 -6.99
N LEU A 14 7.82 3.21 -5.81
CA LEU A 14 7.16 2.80 -4.57
C LEU A 14 6.03 3.77 -4.21
N ALA A 15 6.27 5.07 -4.40
CA ALA A 15 5.31 6.13 -4.13
C ALA A 15 4.05 5.96 -4.98
N SER A 16 4.19 5.78 -6.29
CA SER A 16 3.06 5.58 -7.22
C SER A 16 2.21 4.34 -6.89
N GLN A 17 2.81 3.31 -6.28
CA GLN A 17 2.12 2.08 -5.91
C GLN A 17 1.50 2.12 -4.50
N THR A 18 2.01 2.95 -3.59
CA THR A 18 1.66 2.90 -2.16
C THR A 18 0.97 4.16 -1.65
N ILE A 19 1.37 5.33 -2.15
CA ILE A 19 0.92 6.66 -1.71
C ILE A 19 0.52 7.55 -2.89
N SER A 20 -0.12 6.98 -3.91
CA SER A 20 -0.66 7.76 -5.04
C SER A 20 -1.70 8.78 -4.56
N LYS A 21 -1.86 9.89 -5.31
CA LYS A 21 -2.86 10.92 -4.98
C LYS A 21 -4.26 10.38 -4.74
N ARG A 22 -4.70 9.43 -5.57
CA ARG A 22 -5.99 8.75 -5.41
C ARG A 22 -6.06 7.90 -4.15
N ALA A 23 -5.01 7.13 -3.86
CA ALA A 23 -4.93 6.35 -2.62
C ALA A 23 -4.98 7.23 -1.37
N ILE A 24 -4.29 8.38 -1.39
CA ILE A 24 -4.32 9.33 -0.28
C ILE A 24 -5.69 10.02 -0.16
N ALA A 25 -6.34 10.37 -1.26
CA ALA A 25 -7.71 10.90 -1.24
C ALA A 25 -8.70 9.88 -0.61
N ASP A 26 -8.65 8.61 -1.04
CA ASP A 26 -9.48 7.53 -0.49
C ASP A 26 -9.20 7.33 1.01
N LEU A 27 -7.93 7.40 1.42
CA LEU A 27 -7.52 7.33 2.83
C LEU A 27 -8.06 8.51 3.65
N LEU A 28 -8.00 9.73 3.13
CA LEU A 28 -8.56 10.91 3.80
C LEU A 28 -10.07 10.78 4.01
N ILE A 29 -10.80 10.25 3.02
CA ILE A 29 -12.23 9.95 3.13
C ILE A 29 -12.48 8.89 4.20
N TRP A 30 -11.72 7.80 4.18
CA TRP A 30 -11.82 6.72 5.17
C TRP A 30 -11.57 7.21 6.60
N LEU A 31 -10.70 8.21 6.78
CA LEU A 31 -10.43 8.88 8.05
C LEU A 31 -11.47 9.97 8.42
N GLY A 32 -12.51 10.19 7.61
CA GLY A 32 -13.50 11.25 7.81
C GLY A 32 -12.97 12.67 7.58
N ARG A 33 -11.79 12.81 6.96
CA ARG A 33 -11.14 14.10 6.69
C ARG A 33 -11.54 14.62 5.32
N THR A 34 -12.77 15.08 5.18
CA THR A 34 -13.36 15.47 3.87
C THR A 34 -13.38 16.97 3.59
N LYS A 35 -13.01 17.83 4.56
CA LYS A 35 -13.07 19.30 4.41
C LYS A 35 -12.36 19.85 3.17
N TRP A 36 -11.27 19.21 2.74
CA TRP A 36 -10.50 19.60 1.55
C TRP A 36 -11.31 19.47 0.24
N GLN A 37 -12.33 18.61 0.20
CA GLN A 37 -13.15 18.39 -1.00
C GLN A 37 -14.00 19.59 -1.39
N SER A 38 -14.15 20.56 -0.49
CA SER A 38 -14.86 21.82 -0.78
C SER A 38 -14.13 22.71 -1.80
N LYS A 39 -12.80 22.53 -1.97
CA LYS A 39 -11.95 23.39 -2.80
C LYS A 39 -11.02 22.64 -3.75
N TRP A 40 -10.72 21.38 -3.47
CA TRP A 40 -9.73 20.59 -4.19
C TRP A 40 -10.28 19.22 -4.58
N ASN A 41 -9.82 18.69 -5.71
CA ASN A 41 -10.03 17.30 -6.09
C ASN A 41 -8.78 16.46 -5.80
N ALA A 42 -8.85 15.14 -5.98
CA ALA A 42 -7.76 14.23 -5.66
C ALA A 42 -6.45 14.54 -6.43
N HIS A 43 -6.53 15.06 -7.66
CA HIS A 43 -5.37 15.38 -8.47
C HIS A 43 -4.63 16.63 -7.98
N ASP A 44 -5.29 17.50 -7.21
CA ASP A 44 -4.72 18.73 -6.66
C ASP A 44 -3.90 18.47 -5.37
N LEU A 45 -3.98 17.28 -4.80
CA LEU A 45 -3.28 16.95 -3.56
C LEU A 45 -1.76 17.06 -3.75
N GLU A 46 -1.11 17.81 -2.87
CA GLU A 46 0.35 17.90 -2.72
C GLU A 46 0.75 17.00 -1.55
N ILE A 47 1.63 16.02 -1.81
CA ILE A 47 1.92 14.91 -0.91
C ILE A 47 3.42 14.79 -0.70
N GLU A 48 3.85 14.73 0.56
CA GLU A 48 5.24 14.54 0.94
C GLU A 48 5.39 13.46 2.01
N SER A 49 6.44 12.64 1.90
CA SER A 49 6.79 11.66 2.94
C SER A 49 7.61 12.32 4.04
N TRP A 50 7.12 12.24 5.27
CA TRP A 50 7.73 12.83 6.46
C TRP A 50 8.16 11.73 7.44
N SER A 51 8.94 12.12 8.45
CA SER A 51 9.45 11.18 9.46
C SER A 51 8.34 10.57 10.33
N ILE A 52 7.14 11.14 10.40
CA ILE A 52 6.03 10.63 11.25
C ILE A 52 4.81 10.17 10.44
N GLY A 53 4.84 10.34 9.12
CA GLY A 53 3.70 10.03 8.27
C GLY A 53 3.79 10.66 6.88
N ILE A 54 2.64 10.80 6.25
CA ILE A 54 2.49 11.45 4.94
C ILE A 54 1.85 12.82 5.18
N TRP A 55 2.56 13.89 4.85
CA TRP A 55 1.99 15.23 4.88
C TRP A 55 1.21 15.48 3.60
N VAL A 56 -0.04 15.93 3.75
CA VAL A 56 -0.90 16.38 2.67
C VAL A 56 -1.18 17.85 2.89
N LYS A 57 -0.68 18.73 2.02
CA LYS A 57 -0.78 20.18 2.23
C LYS A 57 -2.20 20.67 2.49
N GLN A 58 -3.17 20.07 1.80
CA GLN A 58 -4.60 20.42 1.89
C GLN A 58 -5.33 19.78 3.09
N ALA A 59 -4.73 18.79 3.78
CA ALA A 59 -5.44 17.98 4.78
C ALA A 59 -4.62 17.63 6.05
N GLY A 60 -3.41 18.16 6.17
CA GLY A 60 -2.50 17.89 7.28
C GLY A 60 -1.84 16.51 7.20
N ILE A 61 -1.31 16.05 8.32
CA ILE A 61 -0.52 14.83 8.38
C ILE A 61 -1.35 13.56 8.60
N ILE A 62 -1.06 12.52 7.84
CA ILE A 62 -1.61 11.17 8.01
C ILE A 62 -0.52 10.30 8.63
N SER A 63 -0.79 9.68 9.78
CA SER A 63 0.22 8.86 10.45
C SER A 63 0.53 7.58 9.65
N TYR A 64 1.74 7.03 9.79
CA TYR A 64 2.06 5.72 9.20
C TYR A 64 1.19 4.59 9.77
N LYS A 65 0.68 4.73 11.00
CA LYS A 65 -0.26 3.78 11.60
C LYS A 65 -1.59 3.78 10.84
N ASP A 66 -2.13 4.96 10.53
CA ASP A 66 -3.39 5.09 9.78
C ASP A 66 -3.23 4.60 8.35
N LEU A 67 -2.12 4.97 7.69
CA LEU A 67 -1.79 4.46 6.37
C LEU A 67 -1.68 2.92 6.38
N ALA A 68 -0.99 2.33 7.35
CA ALA A 68 -0.87 0.88 7.46
C ALA A 68 -2.22 0.18 7.68
N LYS A 69 -3.08 0.71 8.56
CA LYS A 69 -4.44 0.19 8.78
C LYS A 69 -5.26 0.20 7.49
N TRP A 70 -5.25 1.32 6.77
CA TRP A 70 -5.97 1.44 5.52
C TRP A 70 -5.40 0.54 4.42
N LEU A 71 -4.06 0.44 4.29
CA LEU A 71 -3.43 -0.45 3.32
C LEU A 71 -3.82 -1.91 3.57
N LYS A 72 -3.87 -2.36 4.83
CA LYS A 72 -4.36 -3.68 5.22
C LYS A 72 -5.83 -3.85 4.82
N PHE A 73 -6.69 -2.91 5.24
CA PHE A 73 -8.13 -2.92 4.93
C PHE A 73 -8.41 -2.98 3.42
N ILE A 74 -7.85 -2.07 2.63
CA ILE A 74 -8.11 -2.02 1.18
C ILE A 74 -7.52 -3.23 0.45
N SER A 75 -6.42 -3.80 0.95
CA SER A 75 -5.86 -5.04 0.37
C SER A 75 -6.71 -6.26 0.68
N GLN A 76 -7.35 -6.29 1.87
CA GLN A 76 -8.33 -7.30 2.28
C GLN A 76 -9.58 -7.23 1.40
N VAL A 77 -10.26 -6.09 1.38
CA VAL A 77 -11.48 -5.88 0.58
C VAL A 77 -11.24 -6.22 -0.90
N ARG A 78 -10.12 -5.74 -1.47
CA ARG A 78 -9.78 -6.08 -2.86
C ARG A 78 -9.45 -7.54 -3.04
N GLY A 79 -8.81 -8.19 -2.07
CA GLY A 79 -8.44 -9.60 -2.14
C GLY A 79 -9.65 -10.53 -2.10
N GLU A 80 -10.66 -10.22 -1.29
CA GLU A 80 -11.92 -10.98 -1.19
C GLU A 80 -12.69 -11.02 -2.51
N CYS A 81 -12.55 -9.99 -3.35
CA CYS A 81 -13.19 -9.92 -4.66
C CYS A 81 -12.47 -10.71 -5.76
N LEU A 82 -11.32 -11.33 -5.49
CA LEU A 82 -10.50 -11.96 -6.55
C LEU A 82 -10.77 -13.45 -6.66
N LYS A 83 -10.94 -13.92 -7.90
CA LYS A 83 -10.93 -15.34 -8.20
C LYS A 83 -9.54 -15.92 -7.94
N VAL A 84 -9.49 -17.06 -7.24
CA VAL A 84 -8.27 -17.81 -6.95
C VAL A 84 -8.39 -19.23 -7.49
N GLU A 85 -7.39 -19.67 -8.25
CA GLU A 85 -7.23 -21.06 -8.68
C GLU A 85 -6.05 -21.70 -7.96
N LYS A 86 -6.32 -22.65 -7.06
CA LYS A 86 -5.27 -23.46 -6.43
C LYS A 86 -4.65 -24.39 -7.47
N LYS A 87 -3.33 -24.37 -7.61
CA LYS A 87 -2.54 -25.30 -8.45
C LYS A 87 -1.68 -26.25 -7.61
N GLY A 88 -1.72 -26.10 -6.29
CA GLY A 88 -1.06 -26.95 -5.31
C GLY A 88 -1.03 -26.27 -3.94
N GLU A 89 -0.47 -26.93 -2.93
CA GLU A 89 -0.40 -26.40 -1.56
C GLU A 89 0.36 -25.06 -1.43
N ARG A 90 1.28 -24.81 -2.36
CA ARG A 90 2.20 -23.66 -2.33
C ARG A 90 2.05 -22.73 -3.53
N LEU A 91 1.07 -22.96 -4.40
CA LEU A 91 0.90 -22.18 -5.63
C LEU A 91 -0.57 -21.91 -5.94
N CYS A 92 -0.88 -20.63 -6.11
CA CYS A 92 -2.17 -20.14 -6.57
C CYS A 92 -1.99 -19.26 -7.81
N LEU A 93 -2.96 -19.30 -8.71
CA LEU A 93 -3.17 -18.25 -9.71
C LEU A 93 -4.28 -17.34 -9.20
N VAL A 94 -4.01 -16.04 -9.09
CA VAL A 94 -4.99 -15.06 -8.63
C VAL A 94 -5.32 -14.10 -9.77
N ALA A 95 -6.62 -13.87 -9.99
CA ALA A 95 -7.08 -12.99 -11.06
C ALA A 95 -6.52 -11.57 -10.91
N GLY A 96 -6.22 -10.93 -12.04
CA GLY A 96 -5.60 -9.62 -12.11
C GLY A 96 -6.21 -8.70 -13.16
N ARG A 97 -5.87 -7.41 -13.08
CA ARG A 97 -6.33 -6.41 -14.07
C ARG A 97 -5.35 -6.19 -15.23
N GLN A 98 -4.04 -6.15 -14.97
CA GLN A 98 -3.03 -5.90 -16.02
C GLN A 98 -2.66 -7.19 -16.78
N GLN A 99 -2.80 -8.33 -16.11
CA GLN A 99 -2.68 -9.67 -16.69
C GLN A 99 -3.79 -10.53 -16.09
N GLN A 100 -4.25 -11.52 -16.84
CA GLN A 100 -5.38 -12.37 -16.43
C GLN A 100 -5.11 -13.09 -15.10
N TRP A 101 -3.89 -13.60 -14.92
CA TRP A 101 -3.48 -14.38 -13.76
C TRP A 101 -2.13 -13.91 -13.24
N TYR A 102 -2.02 -13.70 -11.93
CA TYR A 102 -0.76 -13.55 -11.22
C TYR A 102 -0.40 -14.83 -10.48
N ALA A 103 0.84 -15.29 -10.63
CA ALA A 103 1.38 -16.34 -9.79
C ALA A 103 1.59 -15.84 -8.36
N VAL A 104 1.04 -16.59 -7.39
CA VAL A 104 1.22 -16.34 -5.97
C VAL A 104 1.74 -17.62 -5.31
N SER A 105 2.96 -17.57 -4.81
CA SER A 105 3.66 -18.72 -4.24
C SER A 105 3.86 -18.59 -2.73
N LYS A 106 3.87 -19.72 -2.02
CA LYS A 106 4.13 -19.80 -0.58
C LYS A 106 5.46 -20.50 -0.32
N SER A 107 6.42 -19.77 0.21
CA SER A 107 7.60 -20.34 0.87
C SER A 107 7.36 -20.30 2.39
N SER A 108 7.94 -19.33 3.09
CA SER A 108 7.59 -18.97 4.48
C SER A 108 6.47 -17.93 4.54
N VAL A 109 6.34 -17.11 3.49
CA VAL A 109 5.31 -16.09 3.33
C VAL A 109 4.75 -16.14 1.91
N TRP A 110 3.55 -15.61 1.71
CA TRP A 110 2.98 -15.45 0.38
C TRP A 110 3.74 -14.39 -0.41
N GLN A 111 4.13 -14.73 -1.64
CA GLN A 111 4.85 -13.88 -2.56
C GLN A 111 4.06 -13.76 -3.86
N CYS A 112 4.00 -12.57 -4.44
CA CYS A 112 3.29 -12.32 -5.69
C CYS A 112 4.22 -11.64 -6.69
N GLU A 113 4.06 -11.99 -7.96
CA GLU A 113 4.83 -11.36 -9.03
C GLU A 113 4.31 -9.98 -9.45
N CYS A 114 3.17 -9.51 -8.92
CA CYS A 114 2.60 -8.23 -9.33
C CYS A 114 3.50 -7.03 -8.97
N MET A 115 3.42 -5.96 -9.76
CA MET A 115 4.25 -4.76 -9.57
C MET A 115 4.08 -4.13 -8.18
N LEU A 116 2.86 -4.11 -7.63
CA LEU A 116 2.60 -3.62 -6.28
C LEU A 116 3.43 -4.37 -5.23
N PHE A 117 3.47 -5.71 -5.30
CA PHE A 117 4.25 -6.52 -4.37
C PHE A 117 5.75 -6.28 -4.56
N ARG A 118 6.23 -6.29 -5.81
CA ARG A 118 7.64 -6.03 -6.15
C ARG A 118 8.13 -4.68 -5.61
N CYS A 119 7.34 -3.62 -5.78
CA CYS A 119 7.65 -2.30 -5.23
C CYS A 119 7.65 -2.31 -3.70
N ARG A 120 6.61 -2.87 -3.06
CA ARG A 120 6.49 -2.90 -1.59
C ARG A 120 7.59 -3.70 -0.90
N ARG A 121 8.33 -4.59 -1.58
CA ARG A 121 9.53 -5.22 -1.02
C ARG A 121 10.61 -4.22 -0.59
N ARG A 122 10.61 -3.01 -1.16
CA ARG A 122 11.56 -1.95 -0.80
C ARG A 122 11.10 -1.08 0.38
N ILE A 123 9.88 -1.27 0.87
CA ILE A 123 9.30 -0.44 1.94
C ILE A 123 10.12 -0.51 3.24
N ALA A 124 10.75 -1.65 3.52
CA ALA A 124 11.65 -1.80 4.66
C ALA A 124 12.86 -0.86 4.62
N LYS A 125 13.36 -0.57 3.40
CA LYS A 125 14.50 0.33 3.17
C LYS A 125 14.06 1.77 2.98
N GLU A 126 13.02 1.99 2.16
CA GLU A 126 12.61 3.32 1.70
C GLU A 126 11.63 4.01 2.66
N MET A 127 10.84 3.24 3.43
CA MET A 127 9.83 3.77 4.37
C MET A 127 9.80 2.92 5.67
N PRO A 128 10.90 2.87 6.44
CA PRO A 128 11.05 1.92 7.55
C PRO A 128 9.95 2.04 8.61
N LYS A 129 9.50 3.25 8.94
CA LYS A 129 8.41 3.46 9.91
C LYS A 129 7.05 2.97 9.41
N LEU A 130 6.81 3.01 8.09
CA LEU A 130 5.63 2.38 7.50
C LEU A 130 5.77 0.86 7.54
N TYR A 131 6.96 0.32 7.27
CA TYR A 131 7.22 -1.12 7.39
C TYR A 131 6.99 -1.63 8.82
N GLU A 132 7.43 -0.88 9.83
CA GLU A 132 7.13 -1.15 11.24
C GLU A 132 5.62 -1.13 11.52
N ALA A 133 4.90 -0.11 11.04
CA ALA A 133 3.44 -0.02 11.17
C ALA A 133 2.68 -1.15 10.44
N LEU A 134 3.30 -1.77 9.44
CA LEU A 134 2.80 -2.94 8.73
C LEU A 134 3.20 -4.28 9.40
N ASP A 135 3.69 -4.24 10.65
CA ASP A 135 4.17 -5.39 11.41
C ASP A 135 5.29 -6.15 10.66
N LYS A 136 6.14 -5.41 9.94
CA LYS A 136 7.23 -5.96 9.12
C LYS A 136 6.75 -6.98 8.08
N LYS A 137 5.55 -6.76 7.52
CA LYS A 137 4.96 -7.61 6.46
C LYS A 137 4.83 -6.84 5.14
N VAL A 138 5.12 -7.55 4.04
CA VAL A 138 4.87 -7.09 2.68
C VAL A 138 3.72 -7.90 2.10
N PHE A 139 2.74 -7.22 1.52
CA PHE A 139 1.56 -7.85 0.92
C PHE A 139 1.01 -7.00 -0.23
N CYS A 140 0.23 -7.63 -1.09
CA CYS A 140 -0.68 -7.01 -2.05
C CYS A 140 -2.05 -7.70 -1.94
N HIS A 141 -3.07 -7.21 -2.67
CA HIS A 141 -4.38 -7.87 -2.68
C HIS A 141 -4.32 -9.32 -3.21
N HIS A 142 -3.39 -9.67 -4.10
CA HIS A 142 -3.25 -11.06 -4.56
C HIS A 142 -2.69 -11.99 -3.48
N THR A 143 -1.68 -11.55 -2.70
CA THR A 143 -1.18 -12.36 -1.57
C THR A 143 -2.24 -12.52 -0.49
N VAL A 144 -3.09 -11.49 -0.31
CA VAL A 144 -4.23 -11.57 0.62
C VAL A 144 -5.27 -12.57 0.09
N ALA A 145 -5.68 -12.48 -1.18
CA ALA A 145 -6.61 -13.43 -1.79
C ALA A 145 -6.12 -14.89 -1.66
N ALA A 146 -4.85 -15.15 -1.98
CA ALA A 146 -4.26 -16.47 -1.82
C ALA A 146 -4.26 -16.95 -0.35
N SER A 147 -4.05 -16.04 0.60
CA SER A 147 -4.11 -16.38 2.03
C SER A 147 -5.50 -16.69 2.55
N LEU A 148 -6.55 -16.12 1.94
CA LEU A 148 -7.95 -16.36 2.29
C LEU A 148 -8.50 -17.63 1.64
N ALA A 149 -8.04 -17.94 0.42
CA ALA A 149 -8.41 -19.15 -0.27
C ALA A 149 -7.73 -20.39 0.34
N GLY A 150 -6.55 -20.20 0.94
CA GLY A 150 -5.59 -21.21 1.41
C GLY A 150 -6.09 -22.05 2.57
#